data_AF-A0A971GAP5-F1
#
_entry.id   AF-A0A971GAP5-F1
#
_cell.length_a   1.000
_cell.length_b   1.000
_cell.length_c   1.000
_cell.angle_alpha   90.00
_cell.angle_beta   90.00
_cell.angle_gamma   90.00
#
_symmetry.space_group_name_H-M   'P 1'
#
loop_
_entity.id
_entity.type
_entity.pdbx_description
1 polymer ?
#
loop_
_entity_poly.entity_id
_entity_poly.type
_entity_poly.pdbx_seq_one_letter_code
_entity_poly.pdbx_strand_id
1 'polypeptide(L)'
;MNEYPPLASEAATEIAQAYASFGNLSSLFLGQKSATIHLRLFPLLLEETEALYEANHPGQESEESELIELYRKSDDQRSLFRARCRKIMERDPLWVTMQGKRRTTLPESVSDPGYVAIERAYEALSR
;
A
#
# COMPACT_ATOMS: atom_id res chain seq x y z
N MET A 1 -21.31 10.48 5.63
CA MET A 1 -20.18 9.59 5.94
C MET A 1 -20.03 8.75 4.70
N ASN A 2 -19.12 9.13 3.79
CA ASN A 2 -18.94 8.38 2.54
C ASN A 2 -18.41 7.01 2.92
N GLU A 3 -19.19 5.97 2.63
CA GLU A 3 -18.73 4.60 2.75
C GLU A 3 -17.67 4.38 1.66
N TYR A 4 -16.42 4.17 2.08
CA TYR A 4 -15.32 3.84 1.20
C TYR A 4 -15.66 2.58 0.37
N PRO A 5 -15.25 2.49 -0.90
CA PRO A 5 -15.43 1.25 -1.65
C PRO A 5 -14.75 0.11 -0.86
N PRO A 6 -15.49 -0.95 -0.46
CA PRO A 6 -14.97 -1.98 0.44
C PRO A 6 -13.64 -2.58 -0.05
N LEU A 7 -13.50 -2.68 -1.37
CA LEU A 7 -12.31 -3.21 -2.04
C LEU A 7 -11.04 -2.37 -1.81
N ALA A 8 -11.13 -1.03 -1.84
CA ALA A 8 -9.98 -0.16 -1.61
C ALA A 8 -9.51 -0.25 -0.15
N SER A 9 -10.46 -0.23 0.79
CA SER A 9 -10.17 -0.39 2.21
C SER A 9 -9.56 -1.76 2.55
N GLU A 10 -10.06 -2.83 1.94
CA GLU A 10 -9.47 -4.17 2.06
C GLU A 10 -8.03 -4.21 1.52
N ALA A 11 -7.81 -3.68 0.32
CA ALA A 11 -6.48 -3.61 -0.30
C ALA A 11 -5.48 -2.81 0.56
N ALA A 12 -5.89 -1.64 1.05
CA ALA A 12 -5.06 -0.81 1.93
C ALA A 12 -4.71 -1.54 3.24
N THR A 13 -5.69 -2.26 3.80
CA THR A 13 -5.52 -3.08 5.00
C THR A 13 -4.49 -4.19 4.78
N GLU A 14 -4.61 -4.94 3.68
CA GLU A 14 -3.68 -6.02 3.35
C GLU A 14 -2.25 -5.52 3.20
N ILE A 15 -2.04 -4.43 2.45
CA ILE A 15 -0.72 -3.83 2.26
C ILE A 15 -0.16 -3.36 3.61
N ALA A 16 -0.94 -2.63 4.41
CA ALA A 16 -0.50 -2.11 5.69
C ALA A 16 -0.13 -3.24 6.67
N GLN A 17 -0.90 -4.33 6.68
CA GLN A 17 -0.62 -5.49 7.52
C GLN A 17 0.65 -6.23 7.08
N ALA A 18 0.89 -6.36 5.78
CA ALA A 18 2.09 -7.00 5.26
C ALA A 18 3.35 -6.26 5.72
N TYR A 19 3.35 -4.93 5.67
CA TYR A 19 4.47 -4.12 6.15
C TYR A 19 4.56 -4.04 7.68
N ALA A 20 3.43 -4.06 8.40
CA ALA A 20 3.39 -4.10 9.86
C ALA A 20 3.90 -5.43 10.46
N SER A 21 3.98 -6.48 9.64
CA SER A 21 4.52 -7.80 10.01
C SER A 21 6.03 -7.92 9.75
N PHE A 22 6.66 -6.90 9.18
CA PHE A 22 8.05 -6.95 8.71
C PHE A 22 8.98 -6.11 9.59
N GLY A 23 9.88 -6.71 10.37
CA GLY A 23 10.80 -5.92 11.22
C GLY A 23 11.81 -6.67 12.09
N ASN A 24 11.65 -7.96 12.36
CA ASN A 24 12.72 -8.80 12.93
C ASN A 24 12.34 -10.25 12.62
N LEU A 25 13.31 -11.11 12.28
CA LEU A 25 13.07 -12.55 12.15
C LEU A 25 12.25 -13.06 13.35
N SER A 26 12.58 -12.59 14.55
CA SER A 26 11.84 -12.92 15.79
C SER A 26 10.38 -12.49 15.78
N SER A 27 10.05 -11.29 15.27
CA SER A 27 8.66 -10.80 15.20
C SER A 27 7.86 -11.52 14.13
N LEU A 28 8.50 -11.88 13.01
CA LEU A 28 7.92 -12.73 11.97
C LEU A 28 7.62 -14.14 12.53
N PHE A 29 8.56 -14.74 13.27
CA PHE A 29 8.39 -16.04 13.91
C PHE A 29 7.36 -16.03 15.05
N LEU A 30 7.14 -14.89 15.71
CA LEU A 30 6.16 -14.73 16.80
C LEU A 30 4.79 -14.20 16.32
N GLY A 31 4.61 -13.94 15.01
CA GLY A 31 3.37 -13.38 14.46
C GLY A 31 3.01 -11.99 14.99
N GLN A 32 3.99 -11.23 15.49
CA GLN A 32 3.74 -9.91 16.09
C GLN A 32 3.57 -8.86 14.99
N LYS A 33 2.36 -8.30 14.90
CA LYS A 33 2.04 -7.16 14.02
C LYS A 33 2.15 -5.86 14.81
N SER A 34 2.85 -4.87 14.26
CA SER A 34 2.86 -3.53 14.85
C SER A 34 1.56 -2.80 14.50
N ALA A 35 0.60 -2.79 15.42
CA ALA A 35 -0.63 -2.02 15.27
C ALA A 35 -0.36 -0.53 15.04
N THR A 36 0.70 0.01 15.64
CA THR A 36 1.14 1.40 15.42
C THR A 36 1.59 1.64 13.98
N ILE A 37 2.38 0.74 13.39
CA ILE A 37 2.76 0.87 11.97
C ILE A 37 1.51 0.76 11.10
N HIS A 38 0.64 -0.21 11.34
CA HIS A 38 -0.59 -0.36 10.55
C HIS A 38 -1.44 0.93 10.56
N LEU A 39 -1.68 1.52 11.72
CA LEU A 39 -2.48 2.74 11.85
C LEU A 39 -1.85 3.96 11.18
N ARG A 40 -0.52 3.99 11.05
CA ARG A 40 0.20 5.08 10.38
C ARG A 40 0.18 4.93 8.86
N LEU A 41 0.28 3.70 8.37
CA LEU A 41 0.35 3.40 6.95
C LEU A 41 -1.03 3.36 6.29
N PHE A 42 -2.04 2.85 6.99
CA PHE A 42 -3.37 2.59 6.42
C PHE A 42 -4.00 3.84 5.77
N PRO A 43 -4.05 5.02 6.41
CA PRO A 43 -4.70 6.19 5.78
C PRO A 43 -4.02 6.61 4.48
N LEU A 44 -2.69 6.50 4.41
CA LEU A 44 -1.90 6.87 3.23
C LEU A 44 -2.05 5.82 2.12
N LEU A 45 -2.14 4.54 2.49
CA LEU A 45 -2.40 3.47 1.54
C LEU A 45 -3.83 3.50 1.02
N LEU A 46 -4.80 3.89 1.86
CA LEU A 46 -6.19 4.03 1.48
C LEU A 46 -6.33 5.06 0.35
N GLU A 47 -5.72 6.23 0.50
CA GLU A 47 -5.69 7.28 -0.53
C GLU A 47 -5.14 6.76 -1.88
N GLU A 48 -4.06 5.98 -1.86
CA GLU A 48 -3.51 5.37 -3.08
C GLU A 48 -4.43 4.33 -3.70
N THR A 49 -5.05 3.47 -2.88
CA THR A 49 -5.94 2.40 -3.37
C THR A 49 -7.25 2.95 -3.92
N GLU A 50 -7.80 3.99 -3.31
CA GLU A 50 -8.99 4.69 -3.79
C GLU A 50 -8.71 5.37 -5.11
N ALA A 51 -7.61 6.12 -5.20
CA ALA A 51 -7.27 6.81 -6.43
C ALA A 51 -7.01 5.85 -7.59
N LEU A 52 -6.38 4.69 -7.34
CA LEU A 52 -6.22 3.65 -8.36
C LEU A 52 -7.56 3.03 -8.76
N TYR A 53 -8.44 2.75 -7.78
CA TYR A 53 -9.76 2.18 -8.04
C TYR A 53 -10.60 3.14 -8.89
N GLU A 54 -10.68 4.41 -8.51
CA GLU A 54 -11.44 5.46 -9.22
C GLU A 54 -10.84 5.81 -10.59
N ALA A 55 -9.53 5.66 -10.76
CA ALA A 55 -8.90 5.77 -12.07
C ALA A 55 -9.37 4.69 -13.05
N ASN A 56 -9.66 3.49 -12.54
CA ASN A 56 -10.12 2.34 -13.33
C ASN A 56 -11.66 2.19 -13.39
N HIS A 57 -12.39 2.87 -12.50
CA HIS A 57 -13.86 2.82 -12.38
C HIS A 57 -14.51 4.22 -12.48
N PRO A 58 -14.42 4.90 -13.63
CA PRO A 58 -14.97 6.25 -13.78
C PRO A 58 -16.51 6.24 -13.71
N GLY A 59 -17.09 7.10 -12.86
CA GLY A 59 -18.55 7.30 -12.77
C GLY A 59 -19.15 7.19 -11.37
N GLN A 60 -18.37 6.79 -10.37
CA GLN A 60 -18.71 6.99 -8.96
C GLN A 60 -18.27 8.41 -8.57
N GLU A 61 -19.17 9.21 -8.00
CA GLU A 61 -18.97 10.62 -7.66
C GLU A 61 -17.59 10.86 -7.04
N SER A 62 -16.70 11.51 -7.78
CA SER A 62 -15.33 11.73 -7.37
C SER A 62 -14.96 13.20 -7.54
N GLU A 63 -14.39 13.79 -6.50
CA GLU A 63 -13.69 15.07 -6.61
C GLU A 63 -12.48 14.90 -7.53
N GLU A 64 -12.22 15.88 -8.40
CA GLU A 64 -11.03 15.86 -9.25
C GLU A 64 -9.75 15.85 -8.41
N SER A 65 -9.21 14.65 -8.18
CA SER A 65 -7.93 14.46 -7.50
C SER A 65 -6.80 14.33 -8.52
N GLU A 66 -5.73 15.10 -8.31
CA GLU A 66 -4.50 15.01 -9.10
C GLU A 66 -3.92 13.58 -9.10
N LEU A 67 -4.15 12.81 -8.04
CA LEU A 67 -3.69 11.43 -7.91
C LEU A 67 -4.46 10.48 -8.83
N ILE A 68 -5.78 10.66 -8.96
CA ILE A 68 -6.61 9.89 -9.89
C ILE A 68 -6.17 10.15 -11.32
N GLU A 69 -5.98 11.42 -11.67
CA GLU A 69 -5.50 11.82 -13.00
C GLU A 69 -4.09 11.30 -13.30
N LEU A 70 -3.21 11.26 -12.28
CA LEU A 70 -1.90 10.66 -12.39
C LEU A 70 -2.00 9.16 -12.75
N TYR A 71 -2.89 8.41 -12.11
CA TYR A 71 -3.13 7.01 -12.45
C TYR A 71 -3.76 6.85 -13.83
N ARG A 72 -4.78 7.64 -14.19
CA ARG A 72 -5.43 7.56 -15.52
C ARG A 72 -4.47 7.81 -16.68
N LYS A 73 -3.52 8.73 -16.51
CA LYS A 73 -2.55 9.10 -17.55
C LYS A 73 -1.29 8.23 -17.56
N SER A 74 -1.18 7.28 -16.63
CA SER A 74 0.01 6.43 -16.53
C SER A 74 -0.04 5.32 -17.57
N ASP A 75 1.04 5.20 -18.37
CA ASP A 75 1.23 4.07 -19.29
C ASP A 75 1.48 2.73 -18.56
N ASP A 76 1.94 2.80 -17.30
CA ASP A 76 2.20 1.63 -16.44
C ASP A 76 1.71 1.93 -15.00
N GLN A 77 0.40 1.86 -14.82
CA GLN A 77 -0.24 2.05 -13.53
C GLN A 77 0.27 1.06 -12.46
N ARG A 78 0.62 -0.16 -12.86
CA ARG A 78 1.09 -1.21 -11.95
C ARG A 78 2.40 -0.80 -11.29
N SER A 79 3.39 -0.41 -12.10
CA SER A 79 4.67 0.06 -11.59
C SER A 79 4.53 1.37 -10.82
N LEU A 80 3.66 2.29 -11.26
CA LEU A 80 3.38 3.53 -10.54
C LEU A 80 2.81 3.27 -9.14
N PHE A 81 1.75 2.46 -9.06
CA PHE A 81 1.10 2.09 -7.80
C PHE A 81 2.08 1.44 -6.84
N ARG A 82 2.86 0.46 -7.34
CA ARG A 82 3.92 -0.18 -6.55
C ARG A 82 4.92 0.83 -6.00
N ALA A 83 5.46 1.69 -6.85
CA ALA A 83 6.45 2.68 -6.44
C ALA A 83 5.90 3.63 -5.37
N ARG A 84 4.64 4.05 -5.50
CA ARG A 84 3.98 4.95 -4.55
C ARG A 84 3.72 4.28 -3.20
N CYS A 85 3.12 3.09 -3.18
CA CYS A 85 2.91 2.34 -1.94
C CYS A 85 4.23 2.09 -1.20
N ARG A 86 5.29 1.69 -1.91
CA ARG A 86 6.62 1.51 -1.33
C ARG A 86 7.20 2.79 -0.75
N LYS A 87 7.06 3.91 -1.46
CA LYS A 87 7.54 5.22 -1.00
C LYS A 87 6.85 5.69 0.28
N ILE A 88 5.58 5.35 0.48
CA ILE A 88 4.88 5.58 1.75
C ILE A 88 5.61 4.82 2.89
N MET A 89 5.98 3.56 2.65
CA MET A 89 6.65 2.73 3.66
C MET A 89 8.06 3.24 3.97
N GLU A 90 8.85 3.51 2.92
CA GLU A 90 10.23 3.97 3.03
C GLU A 90 10.33 5.36 3.70
N ARG A 91 9.22 6.12 3.75
CA ARG A 91 9.12 7.40 4.46
C ARG A 91 8.64 7.27 5.90
N ASP A 92 8.12 6.13 6.33
CA ASP A 92 7.67 5.97 7.71
C ASP A 92 8.86 5.78 8.66
N PRO A 93 9.11 6.72 9.60
CA PRO A 93 10.28 6.70 10.46
C PRO A 93 10.27 5.51 11.43
N LEU A 94 9.09 5.03 11.83
CA LEU A 94 8.99 3.89 12.73
C LEU A 94 9.34 2.59 11.98
N TRP A 95 8.83 2.43 10.76
CA TRP A 95 9.17 1.31 9.91
C TRP A 95 10.68 1.27 9.59
N VAL A 96 11.25 2.40 9.16
CA VAL A 96 12.69 2.50 8.85
C VAL A 96 13.56 2.18 10.06
N THR A 97 13.21 2.67 11.25
CA THR A 97 13.96 2.38 12.47
C THR A 97 13.86 0.91 12.88
N MET A 98 12.69 0.28 12.68
CA MET A 98 12.48 -1.15 12.93
C MET A 98 13.28 -2.06 11.98
N GLN A 99 13.59 -1.64 10.75
CA GLN A 99 14.46 -2.40 9.84
C GLN A 99 15.94 -2.44 10.28
N GLY A 100 16.34 -1.59 11.24
CA GLY A 100 17.74 -1.42 11.66
C GLY A 100 18.67 -1.02 10.51
N LYS A 101 19.97 -1.30 10.62
CA LYS A 101 20.98 -1.03 9.57
C LYS A 101 20.83 -1.89 8.30
N ARG A 102 19.83 -2.77 8.22
CA ARG A 102 19.83 -3.88 7.26
C ARG A 102 19.14 -3.59 5.93
N ARG A 103 18.14 -2.69 5.86
CA ARG A 103 17.42 -2.40 4.59
C ARG A 103 16.84 -0.99 4.57
N THR A 104 17.37 -0.13 3.72
CA THR A 104 16.77 1.19 3.39
C THR A 104 15.91 1.12 2.13
N THR A 105 15.97 0.01 1.38
CA THR A 105 15.21 -0.22 0.15
C THR A 105 14.49 -1.56 0.22
N LEU A 106 13.21 -1.54 -0.16
CA LEU A 106 12.38 -2.75 -0.25
C LEU A 106 12.75 -3.59 -1.48
N PRO A 107 12.92 -4.92 -1.37
CA PRO A 107 13.14 -5.78 -2.52
C PRO A 107 11.87 -5.94 -3.36
N GLU A 108 11.99 -5.85 -4.69
CA GLU A 108 10.91 -6.25 -5.61
C GLU A 108 10.99 -7.75 -5.86
N SER A 109 10.41 -8.52 -4.94
CA SER A 109 10.47 -9.98 -5.00
C SER A 109 9.19 -10.60 -4.48
N VAL A 110 8.79 -11.72 -5.09
CA VAL A 110 7.71 -12.58 -4.59
C VAL A 110 7.97 -13.15 -3.20
N SER A 111 9.22 -13.08 -2.71
CA SER A 111 9.58 -13.43 -1.34
C SER A 111 9.32 -12.30 -0.33
N ASP A 112 8.96 -11.10 -0.79
CA ASP A 112 8.59 -9.96 0.05
C ASP A 112 7.06 -9.92 0.20
N PRO A 113 6.52 -10.15 1.41
CA PRO A 113 5.08 -10.13 1.64
C PRO A 113 4.42 -8.78 1.29
N GLY A 114 5.13 -7.67 1.48
CA GLY A 114 4.65 -6.33 1.13
C GLY A 114 4.57 -6.14 -0.37
N TYR A 115 5.56 -6.62 -1.12
CA TYR A 115 5.50 -6.65 -2.59
C TYR A 115 4.32 -7.49 -3.08
N VAL A 116 4.15 -8.71 -2.56
CA VAL A 116 3.04 -9.60 -2.95
C VAL A 116 1.67 -8.98 -2.64
N ALA A 117 1.52 -8.31 -1.49
CA ALA A 117 0.29 -7.64 -1.12
C ALA A 117 -0.05 -6.48 -2.08
N ILE A 118 0.95 -5.67 -2.46
CA ILE A 118 0.78 -4.60 -3.45
C ILE A 118 0.33 -5.15 -4.80
N GLU A 119 0.96 -6.22 -5.28
CA GLU A 119 0.64 -6.80 -6.58
C GLU A 119 -0.77 -7.40 -6.61
N ARG A 120 -1.22 -8.04 -5.52
CA ARG A 120 -2.60 -8.52 -5.37
C ARG A 120 -3.62 -7.39 -5.29
N ALA A 121 -3.31 -6.35 -4.53
CA ALA A 121 -4.14 -5.16 -4.44
C ALA A 121 -4.34 -4.53 -5.82
N TYR A 122 -3.26 -4.37 -6.60
CA TYR A 122 -3.35 -3.87 -7.96
C TYR A 122 -4.29 -4.73 -8.83
N GLU A 123 -4.10 -6.05 -8.82
CA GLU A 123 -4.94 -6.97 -9.58
C GLU A 123 -6.42 -6.95 -9.17
N ALA A 124 -6.72 -6.62 -7.91
CA ALA A 124 -8.10 -6.50 -7.43
C ALA A 124 -8.73 -5.16 -7.86
N LEU A 125 -8.00 -4.05 -7.71
CA LEU A 125 -8.50 -2.69 -7.94
C LEU A 125 -8.60 -2.31 -9.42
N SER A 126 -7.92 -3.04 -10.30
CA SER A 126 -7.92 -2.81 -11.76
C SER A 126 -8.85 -3.73 -12.55
N ARG A 127 -9.61 -4.61 -11.88
CA ARG A 127 -10.65 -5.45 -12.51
C ARG A 127 -11.97 -4.73 -12.54
#